data_AF-A0A960TSV7-F1
#
_entry.id   AF-A0A960TSV7-F1
#
_cell.length_a   1.000
_cell.length_b   1.000
_cell.length_c   1.000
_cell.angle_alpha   90.00
_cell.angle_beta   90.00
_cell.angle_gamma   90.00
#
_symmetry.space_group_name_H-M   'P 1'
#
loop_
_entity.id
_entity.type
_entity.pdbx_description
1 polymer ?
#
loop_
_entity_poly.entity_id
_entity_poly.type
_entity_poly.pdbx_seq_one_letter_code
_entity_poly.pdbx_strand_id
1 'polypeptide(L)'
;MNDRKILPLLLALGLLVLALSGCIFSPDPDPDPTPIDPPDYETALTPELMMANFKTAYEEKDINGYRDEVLDDRFLFFFLEDEDQAFWDKTEDLASMTNLFSGEARTNSQGQLTRAISQITMDQLTLLEPFTASDNLYFQGIDGVLMGLYKITIVLTHPAGTITVDSNQRFYAAPQVENGVTIYKLIGQEDMPS
;
A
#
# COMPACT_ATOMS: atom_id res chain seq x y z
N MET A 1 36.92 29.28 63.74
CA MET A 1 36.58 30.47 64.53
C MET A 1 37.23 31.68 63.86
N ASN A 2 36.44 32.45 63.12
CA ASN A 2 36.56 33.90 63.07
C ASN A 2 35.29 34.46 62.43
N ASP A 3 34.44 35.00 63.31
CA ASP A 3 33.26 35.77 63.00
C ASP A 3 33.61 37.04 62.22
N ARG A 4 32.87 37.32 61.14
CA ARG A 4 32.54 38.71 60.77
C ARG A 4 31.09 38.77 60.28
N LYS A 5 30.24 39.22 61.21
CA LYS A 5 28.93 39.81 60.93
C LYS A 5 29.12 41.26 60.45
N ILE A 6 28.20 41.75 59.60
CA ILE A 6 27.61 43.12 59.47
C ILE A 6 26.96 43.15 58.08
N LEU A 7 25.64 42.91 57.96
CA LEU A 7 24.50 43.86 57.90
C LEU A 7 24.37 44.58 56.52
N PRO A 8 23.16 45.00 56.11
CA PRO A 8 22.52 44.72 54.83
C PRO A 8 22.33 46.05 54.09
N LEU A 9 21.31 46.18 53.25
CA LEU A 9 20.78 47.43 52.68
C LEU A 9 21.39 47.83 51.33
N LEU A 10 20.66 47.56 50.24
CA LEU A 10 20.04 48.65 49.47
C LEU A 10 19.06 48.09 48.44
N LEU A 11 17.80 48.42 48.73
CA LEU A 11 16.63 48.33 47.90
C LEU A 11 16.71 49.45 46.84
N ALA A 12 16.69 49.13 45.55
CA ALA A 12 16.33 50.06 44.46
C ALA A 12 16.01 49.23 43.21
N LEU A 13 14.73 48.96 42.95
CA LEU A 13 13.88 49.75 42.07
C LEU A 13 14.33 49.67 40.60
N GLY A 14 13.66 48.81 39.84
CA GLY A 14 13.83 48.65 38.40
C GLY A 14 12.70 47.84 37.79
N LEU A 15 11.47 48.26 38.06
CA LEU A 15 10.29 47.81 37.32
C LEU A 15 10.19 48.64 36.04
N LEU A 16 9.76 47.98 34.95
CA LEU A 16 9.17 48.53 33.72
C LEU A 16 10.10 48.72 32.49
N VAL A 17 10.07 47.75 31.56
CA VAL A 17 9.61 47.96 30.16
C VAL A 17 9.03 46.63 29.63
N LEU A 18 7.72 46.62 29.41
CA LEU A 18 7.02 45.65 28.56
C LEU A 18 7.23 46.01 27.08
N ALA A 19 7.18 44.98 26.23
CA ALA A 19 6.90 45.04 24.79
C ALA A 19 8.05 45.47 23.84
N LEU A 20 8.78 44.46 23.37
CA LEU A 20 9.00 44.24 21.92
C LEU A 20 8.42 42.84 21.63
N SER A 21 7.13 42.67 21.36
CA SER A 21 6.51 42.71 20.02
C SER A 21 7.39 42.10 18.92
N GLY A 22 7.02 40.92 18.45
CA GLY A 22 7.39 40.42 17.12
C GLY A 22 7.88 38.98 17.11
N CYS A 23 6.96 38.03 16.94
CA CYS A 23 7.24 36.63 16.59
C CYS A 23 8.10 36.59 15.31
N ILE A 24 9.17 35.79 15.29
CA ILE A 24 9.94 35.55 14.07
C ILE A 24 10.14 34.03 13.94
N PHE A 25 9.37 33.45 13.02
CA PHE A 25 9.33 32.02 12.66
C PHE A 25 8.78 31.06 13.73
N SER A 26 7.48 31.17 14.00
CA SER A 26 6.72 29.92 14.00
C SER A 26 6.63 29.50 12.53
N PRO A 27 7.09 28.30 12.12
CA PRO A 27 6.73 27.79 10.81
C PRO A 27 5.21 27.89 10.70
N ASP A 28 4.72 28.35 9.55
CA ASP A 28 3.29 28.28 9.27
C ASP A 28 2.86 26.84 9.61
N PRO A 29 1.75 26.65 10.36
CA PRO A 29 1.24 25.31 10.56
C PRO A 29 1.10 24.69 9.18
N ASP A 30 1.72 23.53 8.98
CA ASP A 30 1.55 22.78 7.74
C ASP A 30 0.05 22.76 7.45
N PRO A 31 -0.36 23.11 6.21
CA PRO A 31 -1.78 23.11 5.88
C PRO A 31 -2.36 21.77 6.32
N ASP A 32 -3.46 21.81 7.07
CA ASP A 32 -4.16 20.59 7.46
C ASP A 32 -4.27 19.71 6.21
N PRO A 33 -3.80 18.45 6.26
CA PRO A 33 -3.81 17.59 5.09
C PRO A 33 -5.25 17.55 4.59
N THR A 34 -5.46 18.03 3.36
CA THR A 34 -6.76 17.93 2.72
C THR A 34 -7.14 16.45 2.70
N PRO A 35 -8.33 16.07 3.18
CA PRO A 35 -8.82 14.71 3.04
C PRO A 35 -8.67 14.28 1.59
N ILE A 36 -7.96 13.18 1.36
CA ILE A 36 -7.89 12.56 0.05
C ILE A 36 -9.21 11.79 -0.08
N ASP A 37 -10.00 12.11 -1.11
CA ASP A 37 -11.22 11.36 -1.40
C ASP A 37 -10.85 9.88 -1.64
N PRO A 38 -11.66 8.93 -1.16
CA PRO A 38 -11.39 7.52 -1.42
C PRO A 38 -11.39 7.25 -2.93
N PRO A 39 -10.55 6.33 -3.41
CA PRO A 39 -10.57 5.93 -4.81
C PRO A 39 -11.95 5.43 -5.25
N ASP A 40 -12.28 5.68 -6.52
CA ASP A 40 -13.52 5.17 -7.12
C ASP A 40 -13.27 3.77 -7.70
N TYR A 41 -13.91 2.76 -7.10
CA TYR A 41 -13.86 1.38 -7.56
C TYR A 41 -15.07 1.06 -8.41
N GLU A 42 -14.86 0.43 -9.56
CA GLU A 42 -15.95 -0.03 -10.39
C GLU A 42 -16.57 -1.31 -9.82
N THR A 43 -17.87 -1.51 -10.00
CA THR A 43 -18.46 -2.83 -9.71
C THR A 43 -17.87 -3.86 -10.67
N ALA A 44 -17.11 -4.81 -10.17
CA ALA A 44 -16.34 -5.78 -10.96
C ALA A 44 -17.22 -6.86 -11.62
N LEU A 45 -18.11 -6.47 -12.54
CA LEU A 45 -19.04 -7.38 -13.23
C LEU A 45 -18.34 -8.37 -14.18
N THR A 46 -17.07 -8.11 -14.52
CA THR A 46 -16.21 -9.02 -15.31
C THR A 46 -14.81 -9.10 -14.69
N PRO A 47 -14.02 -10.14 -15.01
CA PRO A 47 -12.62 -10.22 -14.59
C PRO A 47 -11.76 -9.03 -15.06
N GLU A 48 -12.06 -8.44 -16.22
CA GLU A 48 -11.35 -7.26 -16.71
C GLU A 48 -11.62 -6.03 -15.83
N LEU A 49 -12.86 -5.84 -15.36
CA LEU A 49 -13.19 -4.78 -14.40
C LEU A 49 -12.54 -5.04 -13.03
N MET A 50 -12.46 -6.29 -12.60
CA MET A 50 -11.68 -6.67 -11.42
C MET A 50 -10.20 -6.28 -11.57
N MET A 51 -9.60 -6.49 -12.74
CA MET A 51 -8.21 -6.07 -13.01
C MET A 51 -8.05 -4.55 -13.09
N ALA A 52 -9.08 -3.80 -13.50
CA ALA A 52 -9.08 -2.34 -13.40
C ALA A 52 -9.04 -1.89 -11.93
N ASN A 53 -9.85 -2.51 -11.06
CA ASN A 53 -9.82 -2.25 -9.62
C ASN A 53 -8.47 -2.62 -8.98
N PHE A 54 -7.86 -3.73 -9.41
CA PHE A 54 -6.50 -4.12 -9.00
C PHE A 54 -5.49 -3.01 -9.32
N LYS A 55 -5.57 -2.42 -10.52
CA LYS A 55 -4.73 -1.29 -10.92
C LYS A 55 -4.99 -0.06 -10.03
N THR A 56 -6.26 0.31 -9.84
CA THR A 56 -6.64 1.44 -8.98
C THR A 56 -6.05 1.28 -7.58
N ALA A 57 -6.19 0.11 -6.97
CA ALA A 57 -5.68 -0.15 -5.63
C ALA A 57 -4.15 0.06 -5.51
N TYR A 58 -3.39 -0.38 -6.52
CA TYR A 58 -1.94 -0.17 -6.55
C TYR A 58 -1.56 1.29 -6.76
N GLU A 59 -2.15 1.97 -7.74
CA GLU A 59 -1.76 3.34 -8.09
C GLU A 59 -2.14 4.34 -7.00
N GLU A 60 -3.28 4.14 -6.36
CA GLU A 60 -3.76 4.94 -5.22
C GLU A 60 -3.16 4.48 -3.89
N LYS A 61 -2.41 3.37 -3.88
CA LYS A 61 -1.84 2.73 -2.68
C LYS A 61 -2.91 2.48 -1.61
N ASP A 62 -4.09 2.06 -2.03
CA ASP A 62 -5.24 1.86 -1.16
C ASP A 62 -5.34 0.41 -0.70
N ILE A 63 -4.84 0.17 0.51
CA ILE A 63 -4.83 -1.17 1.11
C ILE A 63 -6.23 -1.68 1.46
N ASN A 64 -7.19 -0.80 1.72
CA ASN A 64 -8.54 -1.22 2.07
C ASN A 64 -9.30 -1.63 0.83
N GLY A 65 -9.27 -0.82 -0.23
CA GLY A 65 -9.87 -1.24 -1.49
C GLY A 65 -9.19 -2.48 -2.11
N TYR A 66 -7.87 -2.62 -1.98
CA TYR A 66 -7.20 -3.88 -2.34
C TYR A 66 -7.78 -5.08 -1.56
N ARG A 67 -7.94 -4.96 -0.25
CA ARG A 67 -8.47 -6.02 0.62
C ARG A 67 -9.92 -6.37 0.33
N ASP A 68 -10.75 -5.35 0.19
CA ASP A 68 -12.20 -5.45 0.29
C ASP A 68 -12.87 -5.50 -1.10
N GLU A 69 -12.35 -4.73 -2.06
CA GLU A 69 -12.90 -4.60 -3.42
C GLU A 69 -12.22 -5.52 -4.43
N VAL A 70 -10.96 -5.91 -4.21
CA VAL A 70 -10.17 -6.71 -5.16
C VAL A 70 -10.03 -8.17 -4.75
N LEU A 71 -9.60 -8.44 -3.51
CA LEU A 71 -9.25 -9.79 -3.07
C LEU A 71 -10.44 -10.60 -2.51
N ASP A 72 -10.58 -11.84 -2.96
CA ASP A 72 -11.40 -12.86 -2.30
C ASP A 72 -10.71 -13.32 -1.00
N ASP A 73 -11.47 -13.72 0.01
CA ASP A 73 -10.93 -14.21 1.29
C ASP A 73 -10.07 -15.47 1.16
N ARG A 74 -10.21 -16.21 0.07
CA ARG A 74 -9.43 -17.41 -0.25
C ARG A 74 -8.21 -17.13 -1.13
N PHE A 75 -7.80 -15.86 -1.25
CA PHE A 75 -6.70 -15.47 -2.11
C PHE A 75 -5.39 -16.22 -1.79
N LEU A 76 -4.69 -16.67 -2.84
CA LEU A 76 -3.37 -17.29 -2.79
C LEU A 76 -2.41 -16.66 -3.82
N PHE A 77 -1.22 -16.29 -3.39
CA PHE A 77 -0.13 -15.85 -4.27
C PHE A 77 0.93 -16.95 -4.39
N PHE A 78 1.21 -17.43 -5.60
CA PHE A 78 2.21 -18.46 -5.88
C PHE A 78 3.52 -17.87 -6.41
N PHE A 79 4.65 -18.23 -5.81
CA PHE A 79 5.98 -17.82 -6.25
C PHE A 79 6.53 -18.76 -7.33
N LEU A 80 7.22 -18.19 -8.32
CA LEU A 80 7.85 -18.97 -9.39
C LEU A 80 9.03 -19.82 -8.89
N GLU A 81 9.76 -19.34 -7.88
CA GLU A 81 11.10 -19.87 -7.53
C GLU A 81 11.14 -20.82 -6.33
N ASP A 82 10.01 -21.12 -5.69
CA ASP A 82 10.01 -22.03 -4.53
C ASP A 82 9.70 -23.48 -4.93
N GLU A 83 10.74 -24.33 -4.96
CA GLU A 83 10.65 -25.77 -5.21
C GLU A 83 9.70 -26.50 -4.22
N ASP A 84 9.45 -25.88 -3.06
CA ASP A 84 8.54 -26.37 -2.02
C ASP A 84 7.10 -25.83 -2.13
N GLN A 85 6.73 -25.16 -3.23
CA GLN A 85 5.43 -24.50 -3.42
C GLN A 85 5.07 -23.58 -2.24
N ALA A 86 5.96 -22.63 -1.93
CA ALA A 86 5.58 -21.54 -1.05
C ALA A 86 4.52 -20.70 -1.77
N PHE A 87 3.41 -20.48 -1.08
CA PHE A 87 2.44 -19.47 -1.46
C PHE A 87 2.21 -18.56 -0.27
N TRP A 88 1.83 -17.32 -0.55
CA TRP A 88 1.26 -16.45 0.47
C TRP A 88 -0.25 -16.55 0.46
N ASP A 89 -0.85 -16.64 1.64
CA ASP A 89 -2.29 -16.41 1.77
C ASP A 89 -2.62 -14.90 1.72
N LYS A 90 -3.91 -14.56 1.71
CA LYS A 90 -4.40 -13.18 1.77
C LYS A 90 -3.75 -12.36 2.89
N THR A 91 -3.51 -12.95 4.05
CA THR A 91 -2.96 -12.22 5.21
C THR A 91 -1.50 -11.85 4.98
N GLU A 92 -0.70 -12.81 4.50
CA GLU A 92 0.71 -12.61 4.19
C GLU A 92 0.90 -11.60 3.05
N ASP A 93 0.11 -11.72 1.99
CA ASP A 93 0.10 -10.77 0.89
C ASP A 93 -0.29 -9.36 1.34
N LEU A 94 -1.38 -9.22 2.10
CA LEU A 94 -1.81 -7.91 2.64
C LEU A 94 -0.76 -7.29 3.57
N ALA A 95 -0.02 -8.09 4.33
CA ALA A 95 1.08 -7.57 5.16
C ALA A 95 2.19 -6.99 4.28
N SER A 96 2.52 -7.65 3.17
CA SER A 96 3.48 -7.14 2.18
C SER A 96 2.96 -5.87 1.50
N MET A 97 1.73 -5.88 1.00
CA MET A 97 1.11 -4.74 0.31
C MET A 97 0.90 -3.55 1.24
N THR A 98 0.57 -3.76 2.52
CA THR A 98 0.50 -2.67 3.51
C THR A 98 1.83 -1.93 3.62
N ASN A 99 2.94 -2.67 3.61
CA ASN A 99 4.26 -2.04 3.65
C ASN A 99 4.54 -1.27 2.35
N LEU A 100 4.24 -1.87 1.20
CA LEU A 100 4.41 -1.24 -0.10
C LEU A 100 3.58 0.05 -0.23
N PHE A 101 2.33 0.03 0.22
CA PHE A 101 1.36 1.11 0.11
C PHE A 101 1.51 2.17 1.20
N SER A 102 2.20 1.89 2.31
CA SER A 102 2.37 2.85 3.41
C SER A 102 2.99 4.18 2.98
N GLY A 103 3.86 4.17 1.96
CA GLY A 103 4.69 5.33 1.63
C GLY A 103 5.70 5.70 2.71
N GLU A 104 5.92 4.84 3.69
CA GLU A 104 6.87 5.04 4.77
C GLU A 104 8.13 4.23 4.52
N ALA A 105 9.28 4.74 4.97
CA ALA A 105 10.50 3.94 5.02
C ALA A 105 10.41 2.95 6.18
N ARG A 106 10.81 1.69 5.96
CA ARG A 106 10.70 0.61 6.95
C ARG A 106 11.96 -0.22 7.00
N THR A 107 12.11 -1.05 8.02
CA THR A 107 13.24 -1.98 8.11
C THR A 107 12.74 -3.39 7.79
N ASN A 108 13.36 -4.06 6.82
CA ASN A 108 13.00 -5.44 6.48
C ASN A 108 13.49 -6.43 7.57
N SER A 109 13.12 -7.71 7.44
CA SER A 109 13.50 -8.79 8.37
C SER A 109 15.01 -8.99 8.52
N GLN A 110 15.80 -8.44 7.59
CA GLN A 110 17.27 -8.49 7.60
C GLN A 110 17.90 -7.24 8.20
N GLY A 111 17.12 -6.31 8.74
CA GLY A 111 17.62 -5.07 9.34
C GLY A 111 17.95 -3.96 8.35
N GLN A 112 17.60 -4.11 7.07
CA GLN A 112 17.88 -3.12 6.03
C GLN A 112 16.73 -2.13 5.88
N LEU A 113 17.05 -0.84 5.76
CA LEU A 113 16.06 0.21 5.49
C LEU A 113 15.54 0.08 4.05
N THR A 114 14.29 -0.35 3.90
CA THR A 114 13.50 -0.20 2.68
C THR A 114 13.00 1.23 2.58
N ARG A 115 13.10 1.79 1.38
CA ARG A 115 12.79 3.21 1.14
C ARG A 115 11.29 3.40 1.00
N ALA A 116 10.82 4.59 1.40
CA ALA A 116 9.46 5.03 1.17
C ALA A 116 9.14 5.04 -0.34
N ILE A 117 8.06 4.37 -0.72
CA ILE A 117 7.50 4.43 -2.07
C ILE A 117 6.52 5.59 -2.14
N SER A 118 6.91 6.65 -2.86
CA SER A 118 6.09 7.86 -2.99
C SER A 118 4.98 7.69 -4.01
N GLN A 119 5.19 6.86 -5.03
CA GLN A 119 4.22 6.61 -6.10
C GLN A 119 4.40 5.21 -6.66
N ILE A 120 3.29 4.59 -7.05
CA ILE A 120 3.23 3.34 -7.79
C ILE A 120 2.48 3.64 -9.08
N THR A 121 3.02 3.19 -10.21
CA THR A 121 2.34 3.26 -11.51
C THR A 121 2.31 1.88 -12.13
N MET A 122 1.17 1.43 -12.64
CA MET A 122 1.12 0.28 -13.53
C MET A 122 1.24 0.76 -14.97
N ASP A 123 2.48 0.95 -15.41
CA ASP A 123 2.81 1.37 -16.78
C ASP A 123 2.30 0.36 -17.82
N GLN A 124 2.23 -0.92 -17.44
CA GLN A 124 1.63 -1.94 -18.26
C GLN A 124 0.76 -2.89 -17.41
N LEU A 125 -0.46 -3.10 -17.89
CA LEU A 125 -1.37 -4.17 -17.44
C LEU A 125 -2.07 -4.71 -18.69
N THR A 126 -1.39 -5.57 -19.44
CA THR A 126 -1.86 -6.05 -20.75
C THR A 126 -2.26 -7.52 -20.67
N LEU A 127 -3.50 -7.81 -21.01
CA LEU A 127 -3.99 -9.18 -21.16
C LEU A 127 -3.29 -9.86 -22.33
N LEU A 128 -2.54 -10.93 -22.05
CA LEU A 128 -1.86 -11.78 -23.03
C LEU A 128 -2.73 -12.97 -23.43
N GLU A 129 -3.36 -13.62 -22.44
CA GLU A 129 -4.29 -14.72 -22.66
C GLU A 129 -5.61 -14.39 -21.96
N PRO A 130 -6.77 -14.50 -22.66
CA PRO A 130 -8.06 -14.13 -22.10
C PRO A 130 -8.45 -15.04 -20.93
N PHE A 131 -9.33 -14.52 -20.07
CA PHE A 131 -9.91 -15.32 -19.00
C PHE A 131 -10.67 -16.52 -19.54
N THR A 132 -10.24 -17.72 -19.16
CA THR A 132 -10.86 -19.00 -19.52
C THR A 132 -11.04 -19.87 -18.28
N ALA A 133 -11.90 -20.88 -18.34
CA ALA A 133 -12.13 -21.77 -17.20
C ALA A 133 -10.82 -22.42 -16.72
N SER A 134 -10.58 -22.39 -15.42
CA SER A 134 -9.41 -23.01 -14.79
C SER A 134 -9.79 -24.29 -14.06
N ASP A 135 -8.91 -25.29 -14.11
CA ASP A 135 -8.97 -26.54 -13.35
C ASP A 135 -7.89 -26.63 -12.27
N ASN A 136 -7.28 -25.50 -11.88
CA ASN A 136 -6.22 -25.44 -10.89
C ASN A 136 -6.66 -26.11 -9.57
N LEU A 137 -5.84 -27.07 -9.11
CA LEU A 137 -6.14 -27.93 -7.97
C LEU A 137 -6.34 -27.15 -6.65
N TYR A 138 -5.70 -25.99 -6.51
CA TYR A 138 -5.81 -25.13 -5.32
C TYR A 138 -7.17 -24.46 -5.18
N PHE A 139 -7.91 -24.32 -6.28
CA PHE A 139 -9.23 -23.68 -6.33
C PHE A 139 -10.36 -24.68 -6.56
N GLN A 140 -10.12 -25.97 -6.31
CA GLN A 140 -11.16 -26.98 -6.38
C GLN A 140 -12.30 -26.67 -5.40
N GLY A 141 -13.53 -26.88 -5.86
CA GLY A 141 -14.73 -26.57 -5.10
C GLY A 141 -15.16 -25.10 -5.16
N ILE A 142 -14.47 -24.27 -5.92
CA ILE A 142 -14.91 -22.92 -6.29
C ILE A 142 -15.52 -23.00 -7.69
N ASP A 143 -16.82 -22.71 -7.79
CA ASP A 143 -17.51 -22.73 -9.08
C ASP A 143 -17.14 -21.51 -9.93
N GLY A 144 -16.92 -21.73 -11.23
CA GLY A 144 -16.72 -20.65 -12.20
C GLY A 144 -15.37 -19.95 -12.13
N VAL A 145 -14.32 -20.60 -11.62
CA VAL A 145 -12.96 -20.04 -11.62
C VAL A 145 -12.49 -19.80 -13.06
N LEU A 146 -12.04 -18.58 -13.29
CA LEU A 146 -11.42 -18.15 -14.53
C LEU A 146 -9.95 -17.84 -14.32
N MET A 147 -9.13 -18.04 -15.34
CA MET A 147 -7.71 -17.77 -15.35
C MET A 147 -7.34 -16.98 -16.60
N GLY A 148 -6.60 -15.90 -16.42
CA GLY A 148 -6.02 -15.08 -17.51
C GLY A 148 -4.54 -14.81 -17.27
N LEU A 149 -3.80 -14.54 -18.34
CA LEU A 149 -2.37 -14.20 -18.27
C LEU A 149 -2.19 -12.73 -18.63
N TYR A 150 -1.43 -11.99 -17.83
CA TYR A 150 -1.11 -10.58 -18.04
C TYR A 150 0.40 -10.36 -18.13
N LYS A 151 0.81 -9.40 -18.96
CA LYS A 151 2.09 -8.70 -18.83
C LYS A 151 1.89 -7.51 -17.91
N ILE A 152 2.71 -7.43 -16.86
CA ILE A 152 2.68 -6.32 -15.91
C ILE A 152 4.03 -5.62 -15.87
N THR A 153 3.98 -4.29 -15.95
CA THR A 153 5.11 -3.43 -15.63
C THR A 153 4.68 -2.47 -14.53
N ILE A 154 5.25 -2.63 -13.33
CA ILE A 154 5.04 -1.73 -12.19
C ILE A 154 6.27 -0.84 -12.04
N VAL A 155 6.07 0.46 -11.95
CA VAL A 155 7.10 1.44 -11.62
C VAL A 155 6.88 1.95 -10.21
N LEU A 156 7.84 1.67 -9.34
CA LEU A 156 7.87 2.15 -7.97
C LEU A 156 8.81 3.36 -7.89
N THR A 157 8.27 4.52 -7.53
CA THR A 157 9.06 5.74 -7.37
C THR A 157 9.44 5.95 -5.91
N HIS A 158 10.71 6.27 -5.66
CA HIS A 158 11.21 6.67 -4.34
C HIS A 158 12.21 7.83 -4.48
N PRO A 159 12.60 8.53 -3.39
CA PRO A 159 13.41 9.76 -3.47
C PRO A 159 14.79 9.66 -4.16
N ALA A 160 15.23 8.46 -4.53
CA ALA A 160 16.54 8.25 -5.16
C ALA A 160 16.46 7.61 -6.54
N GLY A 161 15.25 7.42 -7.08
CA GLY A 161 15.05 6.83 -8.39
C GLY A 161 13.77 6.00 -8.47
N THR A 162 13.73 5.17 -9.49
CA THR A 162 12.63 4.26 -9.76
C THR A 162 13.12 2.82 -9.75
N ILE A 163 12.24 1.92 -9.34
CA ILE A 163 12.41 0.47 -9.49
C ILE A 163 11.33 0.02 -10.45
N THR A 164 11.71 -0.71 -11.50
CA THR A 164 10.77 -1.30 -12.45
C THR A 164 10.69 -2.79 -12.17
N VAL A 165 9.48 -3.27 -11.92
CA VAL A 165 9.15 -4.70 -11.86
C VAL A 165 8.45 -5.04 -13.16
N ASP A 166 9.02 -5.95 -13.93
CA ASP A 166 8.46 -6.43 -15.19
C ASP A 166 8.28 -7.95 -15.08
N SER A 167 7.03 -8.42 -15.18
CA SER A 167 6.69 -9.84 -14.99
C SER A 167 5.48 -10.25 -15.84
N ASN A 168 5.46 -11.51 -16.25
CA ASN A 168 4.24 -12.17 -16.70
C ASN A 168 3.56 -12.75 -15.46
N GLN A 169 2.27 -12.52 -15.30
CA GLN A 169 1.53 -13.05 -14.15
C GLN A 169 0.21 -13.62 -14.56
N ARG A 170 -0.09 -14.78 -13.98
CA ARG A 170 -1.38 -15.43 -14.14
C ARG A 170 -2.29 -15.03 -12.99
N PHE A 171 -3.51 -14.60 -13.32
CA PHE A 171 -4.52 -14.20 -12.37
C PHE A 171 -5.68 -15.17 -12.41
N TYR A 172 -6.21 -15.49 -11.23
CA TYR A 172 -7.36 -16.35 -11.03
C TYR A 172 -8.49 -15.52 -10.44
N ALA A 173 -9.65 -15.54 -11.10
CA ALA A 173 -10.85 -14.81 -10.68
C ALA A 173 -11.97 -15.80 -10.39
N ALA A 174 -12.81 -15.53 -9.38
CA ALA A 174 -14.04 -16.28 -9.16
C ALA A 174 -15.25 -15.33 -9.05
N PRO A 175 -16.42 -15.78 -9.50
CA PRO A 175 -17.66 -15.07 -9.24
C PRO A 175 -18.03 -15.15 -7.76
N GLN A 176 -18.46 -14.03 -7.19
CA GLN A 176 -19.09 -13.92 -5.88
C GLN A 176 -20.42 -13.19 -6.01
N VAL A 177 -21.41 -13.55 -5.19
CA VAL A 177 -22.70 -12.85 -5.17
C VAL A 177 -22.72 -11.90 -3.98
N GLU A 178 -22.71 -10.60 -4.28
CA GLU A 178 -22.82 -9.54 -3.29
C GLU A 178 -24.08 -8.72 -3.56
N ASN A 179 -24.95 -8.58 -2.56
CA ASN A 179 -26.21 -7.83 -2.69
C ASN A 179 -27.08 -8.26 -3.88
N GLY A 180 -27.01 -9.54 -4.27
CA GLY A 180 -27.77 -10.09 -5.40
C GLY A 180 -27.16 -9.84 -6.78
N VAL A 181 -25.96 -9.25 -6.84
CA VAL A 181 -25.18 -9.03 -8.07
C VAL A 181 -23.98 -9.96 -8.07
N THR A 182 -23.73 -10.62 -9.20
CA THR A 182 -22.48 -11.37 -9.38
C THR A 182 -21.36 -10.41 -9.73
N ILE A 183 -20.32 -10.39 -8.91
CA ILE A 183 -19.07 -9.68 -9.14
C ILE A 183 -17.90 -10.68 -9.21
N TYR A 184 -16.76 -10.27 -9.72
CA TYR A 184 -15.54 -11.06 -9.75
C TYR A 184 -14.53 -10.52 -8.74
N LYS A 185 -13.97 -11.43 -7.94
CA LYS A 185 -12.84 -11.13 -7.04
C LYS A 185 -11.63 -11.99 -7.39
N LEU A 186 -10.46 -11.47 -7.06
CA LEU A 186 -9.19 -12.12 -7.30
C LEU A 186 -8.98 -13.20 -6.22
N ILE A 187 -8.95 -14.46 -6.64
CA ILE A 187 -8.73 -15.61 -5.76
C ILE A 187 -7.29 -16.12 -5.83
N GLY A 188 -6.52 -15.69 -6.82
CA GLY A 188 -5.14 -16.11 -6.90
C GLY A 188 -4.31 -15.35 -7.90
N GLN A 189 -3.01 -15.40 -7.68
CA GLN A 189 -2.01 -14.76 -8.53
C GLN A 189 -0.78 -15.66 -8.55
N GLU A 190 -0.16 -15.83 -9.71
CA GLU A 190 1.01 -16.68 -9.88
C GLU A 190 2.04 -15.93 -10.71
N ASP A 191 3.26 -15.84 -10.17
CA ASP A 191 4.40 -15.28 -10.90
C ASP A 191 4.85 -16.29 -11.98
N MET A 192 5.01 -15.82 -13.20
CA MET A 192 5.33 -16.67 -14.36
C MET A 192 6.72 -16.32 -14.91
N PRO A 193 7.41 -17.28 -15.55
CA PRO A 193 8.62 -16.96 -16.28
C PRO A 193 8.34 -15.88 -17.33
N SER A 194 9.25 -14.90 -17.41
CA SER A 194 9.18 -13.80 -18.36
C SER A 194 9.63 -14.19 -19.77
#